data_AF-A0A286U313-F1
#
_entry.id   AF-A0A286U313-F1
#
_cell.length_a   1.000
_cell.length_b   1.000
_cell.length_c   1.000
_cell.angle_alpha   90.00
_cell.angle_beta   90.00
_cell.angle_gamma   90.00
#
_symmetry.space_group_name_H-M   'P 1'
#
loop_
_entity.id
_entity.type
_entity.pdbx_description
1 polymer ?
#
loop_
_entity_poly.entity_id
_entity_poly.type
_entity_poly.pdbx_seq_one_letter_code
_entity_poly.pdbx_strand_id
1 'polypeptide(L)'
;MEKAEIDKKVKVSHGRASLVGEINKMANEGLRDRYGMELVDVRIKHVNYVQAVIPKIFDRMRSERIRIANKYESEGRREEAEIMGYMKKELEKIESEGYKIATETRGEADAEAVKIYADAYGKDPDFYSFTKTLETYEKTVDDNTRLYLSTDSDYYKYIDSFTEK
;
A
#
# COMPACT_ATOMS: atom_id res chain seq x y z
N MET A 1 -10.02 -2.54 -27.91
CA MET A 1 -9.98 -4.02 -27.86
C MET A 1 -11.25 -4.63 -27.29
N GLU A 2 -11.97 -3.94 -26.41
CA GLU A 2 -13.27 -4.37 -25.86
C GLU A 2 -14.36 -4.65 -26.91
N LYS A 3 -14.40 -3.87 -28.01
CA LYS A 3 -15.35 -4.07 -29.11
C LYS A 3 -15.18 -5.39 -29.89
N ALA A 4 -14.00 -6.02 -29.84
CA ALA A 4 -13.73 -7.28 -30.56
C ALA A 4 -14.12 -8.53 -29.73
N GLU A 5 -14.29 -8.40 -28.41
CA GLU A 5 -14.77 -9.48 -27.52
C GLU A 5 -16.30 -9.62 -27.57
N ILE A 6 -17.02 -8.51 -27.82
CA ILE A 6 -18.49 -8.50 -27.95
C ILE A 6 -18.95 -9.25 -29.20
N ASP A 7 -18.13 -9.27 -30.26
CA ASP A 7 -18.48 -9.84 -31.56
C ASP A 7 -18.42 -11.39 -31.60
N LYS A 8 -17.82 -12.03 -30.57
CA LYS A 8 -17.77 -13.49 -30.43
C LYS A 8 -18.75 -14.07 -29.42
N LYS A 9 -19.51 -13.24 -28.69
CA LYS A 9 -20.67 -13.73 -27.96
C LYS A 9 -21.73 -14.07 -29.00
N VAL A 10 -21.89 -15.36 -29.29
CA VAL A 10 -23.06 -15.86 -30.02
C VAL A 10 -24.29 -15.30 -29.31
N LYS A 11 -24.90 -14.26 -29.88
CA LYS A 11 -26.14 -13.68 -29.35
C LYS A 11 -27.22 -14.70 -29.62
N VAL A 12 -27.49 -15.53 -28.61
CA VAL A 12 -28.67 -16.40 -28.60
C VAL A 12 -29.87 -15.47 -28.41
N SER A 13 -30.45 -15.02 -29.52
CA SER A 13 -31.58 -14.09 -29.52
C SER A 13 -32.88 -14.77 -29.11
N HIS A 14 -33.01 -16.07 -29.37
CA HIS A 14 -34.21 -16.86 -29.06
C HIS A 14 -33.81 -18.08 -28.23
N GLY A 15 -34.37 -18.19 -27.02
CA GLY A 15 -34.19 -19.35 -26.16
C GLY A 15 -34.97 -20.56 -26.67
N ARG A 16 -34.66 -21.75 -26.13
CA ARG A 16 -35.34 -23.02 -26.48
C ARG A 16 -36.86 -22.93 -26.33
N ALA A 17 -37.35 -22.24 -25.30
CA ALA A 17 -38.78 -22.05 -25.07
C ALA A 17 -39.45 -21.20 -26.16
N SER A 18 -38.78 -20.15 -26.64
CA SER A 18 -39.29 -19.31 -27.75
C SER A 18 -39.41 -20.12 -29.04
N LEU A 19 -38.35 -20.86 -29.38
CA LEU A 19 -38.32 -21.71 -30.58
C LEU A 19 -39.41 -22.79 -30.56
N VAL A 20 -39.60 -23.45 -29.41
CA VAL A 20 -40.66 -24.46 -29.26
C VAL A 20 -42.05 -23.82 -29.40
N GLY A 21 -42.26 -22.62 -28.84
CA GLY A 21 -43.52 -21.88 -28.98
C GLY A 21 -43.83 -21.50 -30.43
N GLU A 22 -42.83 -21.00 -31.17
CA GLU A 22 -42.96 -20.68 -32.60
C GLU A 22 -43.28 -21.92 -33.44
N ILE A 23 -42.58 -23.02 -33.21
CA ILE A 23 -42.83 -24.30 -33.90
C ILE A 23 -44.25 -24.81 -33.61
N ASN A 24 -44.70 -24.74 -32.35
CA ASN A 24 -46.04 -25.17 -31.96
C ASN A 24 -47.12 -24.32 -32.67
N LYS A 25 -46.96 -22.99 -32.68
CA LYS A 25 -47.88 -22.07 -33.37
C LYS A 25 -47.97 -22.38 -34.86
N MET A 26 -46.84 -22.49 -35.56
CA MET A 26 -46.80 -22.81 -36.99
C MET A 26 -47.43 -24.18 -37.30
N ALA A 27 -47.18 -25.18 -36.46
CA ALA A 27 -47.75 -26.51 -36.63
C ALA A 27 -49.27 -26.52 -36.41
N ASN A 28 -49.77 -25.82 -35.38
CA ASN A 28 -51.19 -25.75 -35.06
C ASN A 28 -52.02 -25.04 -36.14
N GLU A 29 -51.51 -23.93 -36.70
CA GLU A 29 -52.17 -23.23 -37.82
C GLU A 29 -52.35 -24.18 -39.02
N GLY A 30 -51.29 -24.89 -39.42
CA GLY A 30 -51.35 -25.80 -40.57
C GLY A 30 -52.11 -27.12 -40.33
N LEU A 31 -52.33 -27.54 -39.08
CA LEU A 31 -53.06 -28.76 -38.72
C LEU A 31 -54.56 -28.51 -38.55
N ARG A 32 -54.94 -27.37 -37.95
CA ARG A 32 -56.33 -26.97 -37.79
C ARG A 32 -57.01 -26.75 -39.14
N ASP A 33 -56.35 -26.04 -40.05
CA ASP A 33 -56.92 -25.68 -41.37
C ASP A 33 -57.11 -26.89 -42.30
N ARG A 34 -56.24 -27.90 -42.20
CA ARG A 34 -56.25 -29.06 -43.11
C ARG A 34 -56.93 -30.30 -42.56
N TYR A 35 -56.92 -30.49 -41.24
CA TYR A 35 -57.32 -31.76 -40.64
C TYR A 35 -58.22 -31.62 -39.40
N GLY A 36 -58.51 -30.39 -38.94
CA GLY A 36 -59.36 -30.16 -37.76
C GLY A 36 -58.76 -30.68 -36.44
N MET A 37 -57.46 -30.96 -36.42
CA MET A 37 -56.75 -31.49 -35.25
C MET A 37 -56.03 -30.38 -34.47
N GLU A 38 -55.98 -30.51 -33.15
CA GLU A 38 -55.25 -29.59 -32.25
C GLU A 38 -54.01 -30.26 -31.65
N LEU A 39 -52.86 -29.60 -31.78
CA LEU A 39 -51.58 -30.04 -31.25
C LEU A 39 -51.37 -29.43 -29.85
N VAL A 40 -51.32 -30.30 -28.83
CA VAL A 40 -51.24 -29.88 -27.42
C VAL A 40 -49.83 -29.43 -27.00
N ASP A 41 -48.78 -30.17 -27.40
CA ASP A 41 -47.39 -29.85 -27.03
C ASP A 41 -46.38 -30.39 -28.05
N VAL A 42 -45.27 -29.65 -28.25
CA VAL A 42 -44.14 -30.05 -29.10
C VAL A 42 -42.88 -30.00 -28.26
N ARG A 43 -42.12 -31.10 -28.21
CA ARG A 43 -40.85 -31.14 -27.49
C ARG A 43 -39.72 -31.62 -28.40
N ILE A 44 -38.60 -30.90 -28.34
CA ILE A 44 -37.36 -31.36 -28.97
C ILE A 44 -36.79 -32.50 -28.13
N LYS A 45 -36.79 -33.72 -28.68
CA LYS A 45 -36.29 -34.93 -28.00
C LYS A 45 -34.76 -34.98 -27.94
N HIS A 46 -34.09 -34.71 -29.06
CA HIS A 46 -32.63 -34.72 -29.14
C HIS A 46 -32.14 -33.85 -30.29
N VAL A 47 -31.00 -33.17 -30.12
CA VAL A 47 -30.29 -32.44 -31.17
C VAL A 47 -28.98 -33.16 -31.40
N ASN A 48 -28.82 -33.78 -32.57
CA ASN A 48 -27.60 -34.48 -32.92
C ASN A 48 -26.51 -33.46 -33.32
N TYR A 49 -25.33 -33.61 -32.75
CA TYR A 49 -24.14 -32.87 -33.16
C TYR A 49 -23.19 -33.80 -33.92
N VAL A 50 -22.43 -33.25 -34.86
CA VAL A 50 -21.39 -34.00 -35.57
C VAL A 50 -20.26 -34.32 -34.58
N GLN A 51 -20.15 -35.58 -34.17
CA GLN A 51 -19.20 -36.04 -33.15
C GLN A 51 -17.75 -35.63 -33.45
N ALA A 52 -17.37 -35.56 -34.73
CA ALA A 52 -16.04 -35.14 -35.17
C ALA A 52 -15.67 -33.69 -34.80
N VAL A 53 -16.64 -32.80 -34.57
CA VAL A 53 -16.39 -31.36 -34.32
C VAL A 53 -16.33 -31.04 -32.83
N ILE A 54 -16.88 -31.91 -31.98
CA ILE A 54 -17.02 -31.69 -30.54
C ILE A 54 -15.66 -31.46 -29.85
N PRO A 55 -14.62 -32.29 -30.06
CA PRO A 55 -13.31 -32.10 -29.42
C PRO A 55 -12.70 -30.73 -29.74
N LYS A 56 -12.77 -30.32 -31.01
CA LYS A 56 -12.23 -29.04 -31.50
C LYS A 56 -12.92 -27.82 -30.87
N ILE A 57 -14.22 -27.92 -30.59
CA ILE A 57 -14.96 -26.86 -29.88
C ILE A 57 -14.52 -26.80 -28.42
N PHE A 58 -14.38 -27.94 -27.74
CA PHE A 58 -13.90 -27.98 -26.36
C PHE A 58 -12.48 -27.43 -26.21
N ASP A 59 -11.57 -27.77 -27.13
CA ASP A 59 -10.21 -27.22 -27.13
C ASP A 59 -10.23 -25.70 -27.28
N ARG A 60 -11.03 -25.19 -28.23
CA ARG A 60 -11.21 -23.75 -28.42
C ARG A 60 -11.75 -23.07 -27.16
N MET A 61 -12.76 -23.65 -26.52
CA MET A 61 -13.33 -23.12 -25.27
C MET A 61 -12.30 -23.11 -24.14
N ARG A 62 -11.47 -24.15 -24.04
CA ARG A 62 -10.40 -24.23 -23.03
C ARG A 62 -9.34 -23.15 -23.24
N SER A 63 -8.85 -23.00 -24.47
CA SER A 63 -7.89 -21.95 -24.82
C SER A 63 -8.45 -20.56 -24.54
N GLU A 64 -9.72 -20.34 -24.87
CA GLU A 64 -10.41 -19.08 -24.60
C GLU A 64 -10.54 -18.81 -23.10
N ARG A 65 -10.91 -19.82 -22.30
CA ARG A 65 -10.99 -19.71 -20.84
C ARG A 65 -9.64 -19.42 -20.19
N ILE A 66 -8.57 -20.09 -20.64
CA ILE A 66 -7.21 -19.84 -20.17
C ILE A 66 -6.79 -18.41 -20.51
N ARG A 67 -7.07 -17.96 -21.74
CA ARG A 67 -6.76 -16.59 -22.17
C ARG A 67 -7.46 -15.54 -21.31
N ILE A 68 -8.74 -15.75 -21.01
CA ILE A 68 -9.53 -14.86 -20.15
C ILE A 68 -8.98 -14.87 -18.71
N ALA A 69 -8.64 -16.04 -18.16
CA ALA A 69 -8.05 -16.16 -16.83
C ALA A 69 -6.71 -15.41 -16.74
N ASN A 70 -5.81 -15.62 -17.70
CA ASN A 70 -4.51 -14.94 -17.76
C ASN A 70 -4.65 -13.41 -17.88
N LYS A 71 -5.66 -12.94 -18.63
CA LYS A 71 -5.96 -11.51 -18.76
C LYS A 71 -6.38 -10.92 -17.41
N TYR A 72 -7.35 -11.54 -16.73
CA TYR A 72 -7.78 -11.11 -15.40
C TYR A 72 -6.66 -11.17 -14.37
N GLU A 73 -5.81 -12.21 -14.41
CA GLU A 73 -4.66 -12.29 -13.52
C GLU A 73 -3.64 -11.19 -13.80
N SER A 74 -3.40 -10.87 -15.08
CA SER A 74 -2.49 -9.77 -15.47
C SER A 74 -3.04 -8.41 -15.07
N GLU A 75 -4.35 -8.19 -15.22
CA GLU A 75 -5.04 -6.97 -14.78
C GLU A 75 -4.99 -6.83 -13.26
N GLY A 76 -5.27 -7.91 -12.51
CA GLY A 76 -5.18 -7.92 -11.05
C GLY A 76 -3.77 -7.62 -10.53
N ARG A 77 -2.74 -8.24 -11.12
CA ARG A 77 -1.34 -7.94 -10.78
C ARG A 77 -0.94 -6.49 -11.09
N ARG A 78 -1.49 -5.92 -12.16
CA ARG A 78 -1.24 -4.53 -12.52
C ARG A 78 -1.84 -3.59 -11.48
N GLU A 79 -3.11 -3.81 -11.13
CA GLU A 79 -3.81 -3.00 -10.13
C GLU A 79 -3.15 -3.11 -8.76
N GLU A 80 -2.78 -4.33 -8.35
CA GLU A 80 -2.00 -4.56 -7.13
C GLU A 80 -0.69 -3.77 -7.12
N ALA A 81 0.10 -3.84 -8.20
CA ALA A 81 1.37 -3.12 -8.29
C ALA A 81 1.19 -1.59 -8.25
N GLU A 82 0.11 -1.08 -8.85
CA GLU A 82 -0.23 0.34 -8.83
C GLU A 82 -0.59 0.82 -7.42
N ILE A 83 -1.48 0.08 -6.73
CA ILE A 83 -1.88 0.36 -5.34
C ILE A 83 -0.66 0.30 -4.42
N MET A 84 0.15 -0.75 -4.53
CA MET A 84 1.35 -0.93 -3.71
C MET A 84 2.39 0.16 -3.97
N GLY A 85 2.56 0.57 -5.24
CA GLY A 85 3.45 1.67 -5.61
C GLY A 85 3.01 2.99 -5.03
N TYR A 86 1.71 3.31 -5.12
CA TYR A 86 1.14 4.52 -4.53
C TYR A 86 1.25 4.53 -3.01
N MET A 87 0.91 3.42 -2.35
CA MET A 87 1.02 3.26 -0.90
C MET A 87 2.45 3.48 -0.41
N LYS A 88 3.44 2.86 -1.07
CA LYS A 88 4.86 3.02 -0.70
C LYS A 88 5.32 4.46 -0.84
N LYS A 89 4.96 5.11 -1.95
CA LYS A 89 5.30 6.51 -2.20
C LYS A 89 4.70 7.43 -1.14
N GLU A 90 3.45 7.21 -0.76
CA GLU A 90 2.79 8.04 0.26
C GLU A 90 3.38 7.80 1.65
N LEU A 91 3.71 6.55 1.99
CA LEU A 91 4.39 6.21 3.24
C LEU A 91 5.75 6.92 3.34
N GLU A 92 6.59 6.80 2.30
CA GLU A 92 7.91 7.44 2.26
C GLU A 92 7.80 8.97 2.37
N LYS A 93 6.78 9.57 1.74
CA LYS A 93 6.50 10.99 1.86
C LYS A 93 6.14 11.39 3.29
N ILE A 94 5.21 10.68 3.93
CA ILE A 94 4.78 10.97 5.31
C ILE A 94 5.96 10.82 6.29
N GLU A 95 6.75 9.75 6.15
CA GLU A 95 7.93 9.54 6.98
C GLU A 95 8.98 10.65 6.78
N SER A 96 9.23 11.04 5.53
CA SER A 96 10.18 12.11 5.21
C SER A 96 9.72 13.47 5.72
N GLU A 97 8.43 13.80 5.56
CA GLU A 97 7.84 15.04 6.08
C GLU A 97 7.88 15.07 7.61
N GLY A 98 7.52 13.95 8.26
CA GLY A 98 7.60 13.81 9.72
C GLY A 98 9.03 13.95 10.24
N TYR A 99 9.99 13.33 9.58
CA TYR A 99 11.42 13.44 9.93
C TYR A 99 11.95 14.87 9.77
N LYS A 100 11.55 15.54 8.67
CA LYS A 100 11.91 16.95 8.42
C LYS A 100 11.39 17.83 9.55
N ILE A 101 10.09 17.76 9.85
CA ILE A 101 9.46 18.58 10.90
C ILE A 101 10.12 18.31 12.25
N ALA A 102 10.34 17.04 12.61
CA ALA A 102 10.99 16.69 13.86
C ALA A 102 12.42 17.26 13.97
N THR A 103 13.17 17.27 12.86
CA THR A 103 14.52 17.82 12.82
C THR A 103 14.52 19.34 12.91
N GLU A 104 13.59 20.01 12.22
CA GLU A 104 13.40 21.46 12.30
C GLU A 104 13.03 21.89 13.72
N THR A 105 12.02 21.26 14.33
CA THR A 105 11.60 21.57 15.71
C THR A 105 12.71 21.31 16.73
N ARG A 106 13.48 20.22 16.58
CA ARG A 106 14.62 19.97 17.46
C ARG A 106 15.72 21.02 17.27
N GLY A 107 16.03 21.39 16.03
CA GLY A 107 17.03 22.42 15.74
C GLY A 107 16.65 23.79 16.30
N GLU A 108 15.38 24.17 16.21
CA GLU A 108 14.86 25.40 16.82
C GLU A 108 14.98 25.37 18.35
N ALA A 109 14.57 24.26 18.98
CA ALA A 109 14.67 24.09 20.43
C ALA A 109 16.12 24.11 20.92
N ASP A 110 17.03 23.43 20.21
CA ASP A 110 18.46 23.42 20.54
C ASP A 110 19.06 24.82 20.40
N ALA A 111 18.71 25.56 19.34
CA ALA A 111 19.15 26.94 19.15
C ALA A 111 18.65 27.87 20.27
N GLU A 112 17.39 27.74 20.67
CA GLU A 112 16.82 28.50 21.78
C GLU A 112 17.50 28.15 23.11
N ALA A 113 17.72 26.87 23.38
CA ALA A 113 18.41 26.41 24.58
C ALA A 113 19.84 26.98 24.63
N VAL A 114 20.62 26.86 23.55
CA VAL A 114 21.98 27.40 23.47
C VAL A 114 21.97 28.92 23.67
N LYS A 115 21.00 29.63 23.11
CA LYS A 115 20.86 31.08 23.32
C LYS A 115 20.58 31.43 24.78
N ILE A 116 19.66 30.73 25.43
CA ILE A 116 19.36 30.93 26.86
C ILE A 116 20.60 30.66 27.72
N TYR A 117 21.35 29.58 27.44
CA TYR A 117 22.60 29.30 28.14
C TYR A 117 23.64 30.39 27.90
N ALA A 118 23.84 30.83 26.65
CA ALA A 118 24.77 31.90 26.32
C ALA A 118 24.40 33.22 27.01
N ASP A 119 23.12 33.59 27.03
CA ASP A 119 22.61 34.79 27.69
C ASP A 119 22.74 34.69 29.23
N ALA A 120 22.55 33.51 29.81
CA ALA A 120 22.72 33.29 31.24
C ALA A 120 24.20 33.35 31.67
N TYR A 121 25.09 32.69 30.93
CA TYR A 121 26.52 32.63 31.23
C TYR A 121 27.26 33.91 30.82
N GLY A 122 26.77 34.65 29.84
CA GLY A 122 27.31 35.94 29.43
C GLY A 122 27.11 37.06 30.45
N LYS A 123 26.24 36.89 31.45
CA LYS A 123 26.03 37.88 32.53
C LYS A 123 27.21 37.98 33.48
N ASP A 124 27.87 36.86 33.78
CA ASP A 124 29.07 36.80 34.62
C ASP A 124 29.92 35.57 34.24
N PRO A 125 30.94 35.76 33.38
CA PRO A 125 31.84 34.70 32.95
C PRO A 125 32.66 34.08 34.08
N ASP A 126 32.97 34.85 35.13
CA ASP A 126 33.78 34.40 36.26
C ASP A 126 32.95 33.48 37.18
N PHE A 127 31.69 33.83 37.42
CA PHE A 127 30.75 32.99 38.16
C PHE A 127 30.43 31.68 37.42
N TYR A 128 30.32 31.71 36.09
CA TYR A 128 30.16 30.51 35.28
C TYR A 128 31.37 29.57 35.41
N SER A 129 32.57 30.11 35.24
CA SER A 129 33.81 29.32 35.31
C SER A 129 33.93 28.66 36.68
N PHE A 130 33.62 29.39 37.76
CA PHE A 130 33.60 28.86 39.11
C PHE A 130 32.57 27.74 39.33
N THR A 131 31.30 27.98 38.98
CA THR A 131 30.21 26.98 39.15
C THR A 131 30.43 25.75 38.29
N LYS A 132 30.96 25.90 37.07
CA LYS A 132 31.26 24.77 36.20
C LYS A 132 32.42 23.93 36.73
N THR A 133 33.42 24.58 37.31
CA THR A 133 34.55 23.89 37.94
C THR A 133 34.07 23.07 39.14
N LEU A 134 33.17 23.60 39.98
CA LEU A 134 32.54 22.85 41.09
C LEU A 134 31.71 21.64 40.63
N GLU A 135 30.88 21.81 39.58
CA GLU A 135 30.12 20.70 38.98
C GLU A 135 31.04 19.58 38.47
N THR A 136 32.19 19.96 37.91
CA THR A 136 33.14 19.02 37.35
C THR A 136 33.93 18.33 38.47
N TYR A 137 34.19 19.00 39.60
CA TYR A 137 34.72 18.34 40.80
C TYR A 137 33.76 17.24 41.30
N GLU A 138 32.46 17.53 41.40
CA GLU A 138 31.46 16.53 41.84
C GLU A 138 31.38 15.32 40.91
N LYS A 139 31.47 15.53 39.59
CA LYS A 139 31.36 14.43 38.61
C LYS A 139 32.63 13.60 38.43
N THR A 140 33.79 14.17 38.73
CA THR A 140 35.09 13.55 38.39
C THR A 140 35.77 12.95 39.63
N VAL A 141 35.43 13.41 40.83
CA VAL A 141 35.99 12.92 42.09
C VAL A 141 35.06 11.83 42.66
N ASP A 142 35.45 10.58 42.44
CA ASP A 142 34.85 9.38 43.05
C ASP A 142 35.92 8.69 43.92
N ASP A 143 35.53 7.77 44.82
CA ASP A 143 36.42 7.19 45.87
C ASP A 143 37.71 6.54 45.35
N ASN A 144 37.79 6.23 44.04
CA ASN A 144 38.94 5.62 43.37
C ASN A 144 39.70 6.54 42.40
N THR A 145 39.31 7.81 42.23
CA THR A 145 39.97 8.71 41.26
C THR A 145 41.23 9.36 41.85
N ARG A 146 42.40 9.06 41.28
CA ARG A 146 43.65 9.78 41.56
C ARG A 146 43.84 10.91 40.55
N LEU A 147 43.60 12.15 41.00
CA LEU A 147 43.76 13.34 40.18
C LEU A 147 45.22 13.83 40.24
N TYR A 148 45.88 13.98 39.08
CA TYR A 148 47.20 14.61 38.98
C TYR A 148 47.01 16.00 38.36
N LEU A 149 47.12 17.03 39.20
CA LEU A 149 46.96 18.43 38.78
C LEU A 149 48.32 19.13 38.70
N SER A 150 48.51 19.91 37.63
CA SER A 150 49.64 20.84 37.49
C SER A 150 49.29 22.18 38.11
N THR A 151 50.28 22.88 38.67
CA THR A 151 50.14 24.19 39.33
C THR A 151 49.63 25.31 38.40
N ASP A 152 49.64 25.09 37.10
CA ASP A 152 49.19 26.06 36.07
C ASP A 152 47.78 25.74 35.56
N SER A 153 47.07 24.81 36.20
CA SER A 153 45.72 24.40 35.79
C SER A 153 44.65 25.30 36.42
N ASP A 154 43.67 25.73 35.61
CA ASP A 154 42.46 26.43 36.09
C ASP A 154 41.69 25.60 37.15
N TYR A 155 41.87 24.28 37.10
CA TYR A 155 41.35 23.28 38.03
C TYR A 155 42.01 23.30 39.42
N TYR A 156 43.19 23.90 39.56
CA TYR A 156 43.90 24.03 40.84
C TYR A 156 43.67 25.42 41.48
N LYS A 157 43.42 26.43 40.64
CA LYS A 157 43.30 27.85 41.00
C LYS A 157 42.25 28.15 42.08
N TYR A 158 41.14 27.41 42.11
CA TYR A 158 40.06 27.60 43.10
C TYR A 158 40.21 26.74 44.37
N ILE A 159 41.13 25.77 44.39
CA ILE A 159 41.43 24.94 45.57
C ILE A 159 42.53 25.59 46.42
N ASP A 160 43.52 26.22 45.76
CA ASP A 160 44.63 26.90 46.42
C ASP A 160 44.16 28.10 47.29
N SER A 161 43.17 28.85 46.81
CA SER A 161 42.65 30.06 47.50
C SER A 161 41.96 29.81 48.84
N PHE A 162 41.58 28.56 49.15
CA PHE A 162 41.03 28.17 50.46
C PHE A 162 42.10 27.72 51.47
N THR A 163 43.35 27.58 51.05
CA THR A 163 44.44 27.03 51.88
C THR A 163 45.31 28.11 52.53
N GLU A 164 45.16 29.39 52.16
CA GLU A 164 45.80 30.49 52.90
C GLU A 164 44.96 30.90 54.13
N LYS A 165 45.28 30.26 55.26
CA LYS A 165 45.06 30.81 56.60
C LYS A 165 46.28 30.57 57.48
#